data_AF-A0AAP2PE12-F1
#
_entry.id   AF-A0AAP2PE12-F1
#
_cell.length_a   1.000
_cell.length_b   1.000
_cell.length_c   1.000
_cell.angle_alpha   90.00
_cell.angle_beta   90.00
_cell.angle_gamma   90.00
#
_symmetry.space_group_name_H-M   'P 1'
#
loop_
_entity.id
_entity.type
_entity.pdbx_description
1 polymer ?
#
loop_
_entity_poly.entity_id
_entity_poly.type
_entity_poly.pdbx_seq_one_letter_code
_entity_poly.pdbx_strand_id
1 'polypeptide(L)'
;MMRGDDWESNCAEYLTGTGKESGAFDKAMTETEIAWVVDQRLRTQCWETYPEVVLETFPGRPDIIATRRGICQVFECKRSLTLGVIEQASRWRTHSRPEQAGMPHLIWVACKRPQYRSNNLLWWLMREFGIGLLAIEKQPAMEIRYSGEAEIQPQSYRIYRQLAPRIQPGARRSAQCLIDQLNPDMRIARPGARGGETEYMTPFKRTMAMIDTYLRADPEAERHIEHIIDYLNAHGGHHYGTDRSARGAIPPQLDRLGYPRTREWGCWFKAKPIDGPDAIEMSAEAT
;
A
#
# COMPACT_ATOMS: atom_id res chain seq x y z
N MET A 1 -13.02 22.56 36.28
CA MET A 1 -13.06 22.74 34.80
C MET A 1 -13.17 21.37 34.17
N MET A 2 -14.38 20.97 33.76
CA MET A 2 -14.57 19.78 32.94
C MET A 2 -14.03 20.07 31.53
N ARG A 3 -13.12 19.24 31.02
CA ARG A 3 -12.57 19.38 29.65
C ARG A 3 -13.65 18.94 28.67
N GLY A 4 -14.08 19.85 27.79
CA GLY A 4 -15.11 19.60 26.77
C GLY A 4 -14.69 18.68 25.63
N ASP A 5 -13.79 17.73 25.86
CA ASP A 5 -13.21 16.84 24.84
C ASP A 5 -13.82 15.41 24.85
N ASP A 6 -14.75 15.10 25.76
CA ASP A 6 -15.25 13.72 25.98
C ASP A 6 -16.36 13.26 25.01
N TRP A 7 -16.63 14.00 23.92
CA TRP A 7 -17.76 13.73 23.02
C TRP A 7 -17.37 13.23 21.62
N GLU A 8 -16.10 12.94 21.32
CA GLU A 8 -15.78 12.18 20.11
C GLU A 8 -16.30 10.75 20.27
N SER A 9 -17.52 10.56 19.77
CA SER A 9 -18.34 9.35 19.77
C SER A 9 -17.55 8.05 19.91
N ASN A 10 -17.81 7.31 20.99
CA ASN A 10 -17.38 5.92 21.22
C ASN A 10 -18.00 4.92 20.22
N CYS A 11 -18.22 5.32 18.97
CA CYS A 11 -18.59 4.41 17.90
C CYS A 11 -17.38 3.54 17.57
N ALA A 12 -17.29 2.39 18.23
CA ALA A 12 -16.41 1.34 17.80
C ALA A 12 -16.94 0.75 16.49
N GLU A 13 -16.10 0.69 15.47
CA GLU A 13 -16.37 -0.09 14.27
C GLU A 13 -15.87 -1.53 14.49
N TYR A 14 -16.54 -2.49 13.87
CA TYR A 14 -16.23 -3.91 14.03
C TYR A 14 -15.82 -4.51 12.70
N LEU A 15 -14.78 -5.34 12.72
CA LEU A 15 -14.33 -6.13 11.59
C LEU A 15 -14.09 -7.57 12.06
N THR A 16 -14.46 -8.55 11.26
CA THR A 16 -14.26 -9.97 11.55
C THR A 16 -13.29 -10.55 10.52
N GLY A 17 -12.31 -11.33 10.99
CA GLY A 17 -11.43 -12.11 10.11
C GLY A 17 -12.09 -13.41 9.68
N THR A 18 -11.30 -14.28 9.05
CA THR A 18 -11.74 -15.61 8.61
C THR A 18 -11.31 -16.73 9.56
N GLY A 19 -10.39 -16.45 10.48
CA GLY A 19 -9.76 -17.46 11.35
C GLY A 19 -8.63 -18.23 10.66
N LYS A 20 -8.37 -17.96 9.37
CA LYS A 20 -7.34 -18.63 8.56
C LYS A 20 -6.10 -17.77 8.35
N GLU A 21 -6.15 -16.50 8.71
CA GLU A 21 -5.04 -15.57 8.57
C GLU A 21 -3.86 -15.97 9.46
N SER A 22 -2.65 -15.71 9.00
CA SER A 22 -1.44 -15.90 9.81
C SER A 22 -1.54 -15.07 11.11
N GLY A 23 -1.39 -15.74 12.24
CA GLY A 23 -1.53 -15.14 13.58
C GLY A 23 -2.97 -14.91 14.03
N ALA A 24 -3.99 -15.51 13.39
CA ALA A 24 -5.39 -15.36 13.81
C ALA A 24 -5.63 -15.70 15.30
N PHE A 25 -4.97 -16.74 15.80
CA PHE A 25 -5.04 -17.19 17.20
C PHE A 25 -4.13 -16.39 18.15
N ASP A 26 -3.22 -15.56 17.62
CA ASP A 26 -2.29 -14.78 18.44
C ASP A 26 -2.98 -13.57 19.08
N LYS A 27 -2.76 -13.37 20.38
CA LYS A 27 -3.19 -12.14 21.07
C LYS A 27 -2.37 -10.90 20.66
N ALA A 28 -1.15 -11.12 20.16
CA ALA A 28 -0.32 -10.06 19.62
C ALA A 28 -0.88 -9.63 18.25
N MET A 29 -0.71 -8.33 17.94
CA MET A 29 -0.95 -7.82 16.60
C MET A 29 0.39 -7.43 15.97
N THR A 30 0.56 -7.82 14.72
CA THR A 30 1.68 -7.40 13.87
C THR A 30 1.34 -6.08 13.16
N GLU A 31 2.35 -5.40 12.58
CA GLU A 31 2.11 -4.18 11.79
C GLU A 31 1.32 -4.50 10.52
N THR A 32 1.64 -5.62 9.87
CA THR A 32 0.92 -6.15 8.71
C THR A 32 -0.56 -6.41 9.02
N GLU A 33 -0.87 -6.97 10.19
CA GLU A 33 -2.25 -7.20 10.62
C GLU A 33 -3.00 -5.89 10.89
N ILE A 34 -2.35 -4.92 11.53
CA ILE A 34 -2.91 -3.58 11.74
C ILE A 34 -3.22 -2.91 10.40
N ALA A 35 -2.28 -2.94 9.46
CA ALA A 35 -2.45 -2.38 8.13
C ALA A 35 -3.58 -3.09 7.36
N TRP A 36 -3.65 -4.42 7.43
CA TRP A 36 -4.76 -5.18 6.84
C TRP A 36 -6.13 -4.76 7.40
N VAL A 37 -6.28 -4.59 8.72
CA VAL A 37 -7.54 -4.12 9.34
C VAL A 37 -7.93 -2.73 8.82
N VAL A 38 -6.95 -1.82 8.70
CA VAL A 38 -7.17 -0.48 8.16
C VAL A 38 -7.60 -0.54 6.70
N ASP A 39 -6.92 -1.34 5.87
CA ASP A 39 -7.23 -1.53 4.46
C ASP A 39 -8.66 -2.06 4.26
N GLN A 40 -9.05 -3.10 4.99
CA GLN A 40 -10.41 -3.65 4.93
C GLN A 40 -11.47 -2.62 5.33
N ARG A 41 -11.23 -1.86 6.41
CA ARG A 41 -12.12 -0.77 6.83
C ARG A 41 -12.27 0.31 5.77
N LEU A 42 -11.18 0.67 5.10
CA LEU A 42 -11.21 1.69 4.04
C LEU A 42 -12.00 1.19 2.83
N ARG A 43 -11.80 -0.07 2.42
CA ARG A 43 -12.54 -0.70 1.31
C ARG A 43 -14.04 -0.81 1.60
N THR A 44 -14.44 -1.17 2.82
CA THR A 44 -15.88 -1.21 3.20
C THR A 44 -16.52 0.18 3.17
N GLN A 45 -15.71 1.24 3.29
CA GLN A 45 -16.12 2.63 3.16
C GLN A 45 -15.96 3.18 1.73
N CYS A 46 -15.75 2.31 0.74
CA CYS A 46 -15.57 2.65 -0.66
C CYS A 46 -14.40 3.61 -0.93
N TRP A 47 -13.30 3.46 -0.18
CA TRP A 47 -12.03 4.07 -0.56
C TRP A 47 -11.26 3.14 -1.49
N GLU A 48 -10.56 3.74 -2.45
CA GLU A 48 -9.52 3.06 -3.21
C GLU A 48 -8.25 3.07 -2.38
N THR A 49 -7.65 1.90 -2.15
CA THR A 49 -6.48 1.75 -1.29
C THR A 49 -5.26 1.29 -2.07
N TYR A 50 -4.12 1.85 -1.71
CA TYR A 50 -2.82 1.69 -2.36
C TYR A 50 -1.78 1.39 -1.27
N PRO A 51 -1.61 0.12 -0.90
CA PRO A 51 -0.66 -0.29 0.12
C PRO A 51 0.79 -0.22 -0.37
N GLU A 52 1.72 0.13 0.53
CA GLU A 52 3.18 0.07 0.33
C GLU A 52 3.69 0.80 -0.94
N VAL A 53 3.04 1.89 -1.34
CA VAL A 53 3.39 2.60 -2.58
C VAL A 53 4.67 3.41 -2.46
N VAL A 54 5.50 3.33 -3.50
CA VAL A 54 6.68 4.18 -3.66
C VAL A 54 6.31 5.36 -4.54
N LEU A 55 6.40 6.55 -3.99
CA LEU A 55 6.16 7.80 -4.70
C LEU A 55 7.49 8.39 -5.18
N GLU A 56 7.51 9.01 -6.35
CA GLU A 56 8.72 9.66 -6.88
C GLU A 56 9.07 10.90 -6.07
N THR A 57 8.05 11.57 -5.56
CA THR A 57 8.16 12.89 -4.96
C THR A 57 8.36 12.88 -3.45
N PHE A 58 8.26 11.71 -2.82
CA PHE A 58 8.38 11.57 -1.37
C PHE A 58 9.36 10.44 -1.01
N PRO A 59 10.42 10.71 -0.23
CA PRO A 59 11.46 9.72 0.08
C PRO A 59 11.02 8.68 1.14
N GLY A 60 9.75 8.66 1.51
CA GLY A 60 9.17 7.70 2.45
C GLY A 60 8.18 6.77 1.76
N ARG A 61 7.81 5.70 2.47
CA ARG A 61 6.83 4.73 2.00
C ARG A 61 5.72 4.64 3.05
N PRO A 62 4.50 5.09 2.74
CA PRO A 62 3.37 4.90 3.64
C PRO A 62 2.98 3.43 3.65
N ASP A 63 2.43 2.98 4.79
CA ASP A 63 1.83 1.65 4.83
C ASP A 63 0.60 1.60 3.90
N ILE A 64 -0.23 2.66 3.89
CA ILE A 64 -1.43 2.76 3.01
C ILE A 64 -1.67 4.21 2.57
N ILE A 65 -1.90 4.43 1.28
CA ILE A 65 -2.59 5.63 0.75
C ILE A 65 -4.01 5.24 0.37
N ALA A 66 -4.98 6.12 0.61
CA ALA A 66 -6.35 5.91 0.19
C ALA A 66 -6.97 7.15 -0.45
N THR A 67 -7.70 6.95 -1.55
CA THR A 67 -8.38 8.02 -2.30
C THR A 67 -9.88 7.80 -2.40
N ARG A 68 -10.64 8.90 -2.36
CA ARG A 68 -12.09 8.89 -2.62
C ARG A 68 -12.55 10.28 -3.00
N ARG A 69 -13.13 10.41 -4.21
CA ARG A 69 -13.71 11.67 -4.71
C ARG A 69 -12.75 12.87 -4.57
N GLY A 70 -11.50 12.70 -4.98
CA GLY A 70 -10.46 13.74 -4.91
C GLY A 70 -9.87 13.98 -3.52
N ILE A 71 -10.34 13.29 -2.48
CA ILE A 71 -9.70 13.31 -1.15
C ILE A 71 -8.65 12.21 -1.12
N CYS A 72 -7.50 12.54 -0.54
CA CYS A 72 -6.35 11.65 -0.37
C CYS A 72 -5.95 11.62 1.11
N GLN A 73 -5.77 10.44 1.66
CA GLN A 73 -5.33 10.24 3.03
C GLN A 73 -4.22 9.20 3.10
N VAL A 74 -3.30 9.38 4.05
CA VAL A 74 -2.19 8.47 4.30
C VAL A 74 -2.28 7.88 5.70
N PHE A 75 -1.89 6.62 5.83
CA PHE A 75 -1.85 5.89 7.10
C PHE A 75 -0.45 5.36 7.37
N GLU A 76 0.01 5.59 8.61
CA GLU A 76 1.15 4.92 9.21
C GLU A 76 0.64 3.92 10.25
N CYS A 77 1.00 2.66 10.09
CA CYS A 77 0.53 1.51 10.87
C CYS A 77 1.66 0.98 11.76
N LYS A 78 1.47 1.09 13.08
CA LYS A 78 2.51 0.71 14.06
C LYS A 78 1.94 -0.05 15.23
N ARG A 79 2.72 -0.96 15.80
CA ARG A 79 2.26 -1.74 16.97
C ARG A 79 1.95 -0.87 18.18
N SER A 80 2.68 0.23 18.34
CA SER A 80 2.55 1.15 19.47
C SER A 80 2.69 2.60 19.00
N LEU A 81 1.93 3.50 19.61
CA LEU A 81 2.10 4.94 19.40
C LEU A 81 3.32 5.45 20.17
N THR A 82 4.36 5.87 19.46
CA THR A 82 5.58 6.46 20.03
C THR A 82 5.89 7.79 19.36
N LEU A 83 6.84 8.56 19.91
CA LEU A 83 7.28 9.82 19.31
C LEU A 83 7.82 9.61 17.88
N GLY A 84 8.55 8.52 17.63
CA GLY A 84 9.07 8.20 16.30
C GLY A 84 7.96 7.95 15.26
N VAL A 85 6.81 7.42 15.68
CA VAL A 85 5.65 7.24 14.78
C VAL A 85 5.03 8.60 14.43
N ILE A 86 4.92 9.51 15.40
CA ILE A 86 4.44 10.87 15.15
C ILE A 86 5.40 11.62 14.24
N GLU A 87 6.71 11.49 14.46
CA GLU A 87 7.73 12.05 13.59
C GLU A 87 7.56 11.53 12.15
N GLN A 88 7.47 10.21 11.96
CA GLN A 88 7.22 9.59 10.65
C GLN A 88 5.97 10.15 9.99
N ALA A 89 4.82 10.14 10.68
CA ALA A 89 3.56 10.67 10.17
C ALA A 89 3.65 12.18 9.84
N SER A 90 4.37 12.95 10.64
CA SER A 90 4.53 14.40 10.43
C SER A 90 5.35 14.75 9.19
N ARG A 91 6.20 13.85 8.69
CA ARG A 91 7.00 14.08 7.46
C ARG A 91 6.12 14.29 6.22
N TRP A 92 4.92 13.73 6.22
CA TRP A 92 3.90 13.97 5.17
C TRP A 92 3.45 15.42 5.10
N ARG A 93 3.65 16.22 6.15
CA ARG A 93 3.50 17.67 6.11
C ARG A 93 4.75 18.29 5.50
N THR A 94 4.91 18.19 4.19
CA THR A 94 6.05 18.78 3.48
C THR A 94 5.89 20.30 3.35
N HIS A 95 6.10 21.03 4.45
CA HIS A 95 5.89 22.49 4.51
C HIS A 95 6.80 23.28 3.57
N SER A 96 8.00 22.77 3.30
CA SER A 96 8.99 23.50 2.50
C SER A 96 8.74 23.40 1.00
N ARG A 97 8.10 22.32 0.51
CA ARG A 97 7.86 22.06 -0.92
C ARG A 97 6.58 21.25 -1.18
N PRO A 98 5.40 21.76 -0.80
CA PRO A 98 4.14 21.01 -0.92
C PRO A 98 3.81 20.69 -2.38
N GLU A 99 4.20 21.54 -3.34
CA GLU A 99 3.96 21.32 -4.77
C GLU A 99 4.86 20.25 -5.38
N GLN A 100 6.02 19.98 -4.77
CA GLN A 100 6.91 18.91 -5.26
C GLN A 100 6.51 17.58 -4.67
N ALA A 101 6.40 17.48 -3.33
CA ALA A 101 6.13 16.21 -2.66
C ALA A 101 4.67 15.76 -2.75
N GLY A 102 3.75 16.72 -2.84
CA GLY A 102 2.32 16.50 -2.65
C GLY A 102 1.99 16.29 -1.16
N MET A 103 1.04 17.07 -0.63
CA MET A 103 0.59 16.94 0.76
C MET A 103 -0.81 16.32 0.82
N PRO A 104 -1.02 15.23 1.58
CA PRO A 104 -2.32 14.56 1.65
C PRO A 104 -3.33 15.41 2.42
N HIS A 105 -4.62 15.17 2.19
CA HIS A 105 -5.67 15.88 2.92
C HIS A 105 -5.70 15.47 4.39
N LEU A 106 -5.58 14.18 4.68
CA LEU A 106 -5.63 13.63 6.03
C LEU A 106 -4.42 12.74 6.28
N ILE A 107 -3.87 12.82 7.49
CA ILE A 107 -2.77 11.97 7.95
C ILE A 107 -3.29 11.20 9.16
N TRP A 108 -3.10 9.89 9.14
CA TRP A 108 -3.54 8.99 10.19
C TRP A 108 -2.38 8.16 10.72
N VAL A 109 -2.45 7.87 12.02
CA VAL A 109 -1.72 6.77 12.63
C VAL A 109 -2.72 5.72 13.07
N ALA A 110 -2.46 4.46 12.72
CA ALA A 110 -3.19 3.32 13.21
C ALA A 110 -2.28 2.47 14.10
N CYS A 111 -2.74 2.13 15.30
CA CYS A 111 -1.97 1.29 16.20
C CYS A 111 -2.82 0.35 17.04
N LYS A 112 -2.17 -0.66 17.64
CA LYS A 112 -2.84 -1.47 18.67
C LYS A 112 -3.27 -0.56 19.81
N ARG A 113 -4.49 -0.75 20.32
CA ARG A 113 -5.01 -0.02 21.47
C ARG A 113 -4.10 -0.26 22.68
N PRO A 114 -3.54 0.80 23.29
CA PRO A 114 -2.70 0.65 24.47
C PRO A 114 -3.54 0.19 25.67
N GLN A 115 -2.94 -0.65 26.52
CA GLN A 115 -3.54 -1.07 27.80
C GLN A 115 -3.21 -0.09 28.94
N TYR A 116 -2.36 0.90 28.68
CA TYR A 116 -1.89 1.88 29.64
C TYR A 116 -2.44 3.28 29.33
N ARG A 117 -2.28 4.20 30.29
CA ARG A 117 -2.77 5.57 30.22
C ARG A 117 -2.16 6.32 29.02
N SER A 118 -2.97 7.14 28.36
CA SER A 118 -2.54 8.01 27.27
C SER A 118 -1.39 8.94 27.69
N ASN A 119 -0.36 9.04 26.84
CA ASN A 119 0.71 10.01 27.02
C ASN A 119 0.25 11.38 26.50
N ASN A 120 -0.02 12.31 27.42
CA ASN A 120 -0.53 13.65 27.10
C ASN A 120 0.33 14.41 26.08
N LEU A 121 1.66 14.22 26.10
CA LEU A 121 2.56 14.88 25.13
C LEU A 121 2.31 14.38 23.71
N LEU A 122 2.17 13.07 23.52
CA LEU A 122 1.88 12.47 22.21
C LEU A 122 0.53 12.97 21.68
N TRP A 123 -0.48 13.03 22.53
CA TRP A 123 -1.80 13.57 22.18
C TRP A 123 -1.76 15.04 21.78
N TRP A 124 -0.99 15.86 22.52
CA TRP A 124 -0.79 17.26 22.18
C TRP A 124 -0.11 17.39 20.81
N LEU A 125 0.96 16.63 20.55
CA LEU A 125 1.65 16.64 19.25
C LEU A 125 0.73 16.19 18.11
N MET A 126 -0.06 15.12 18.27
CA MET A 126 -0.99 14.69 17.22
C MET A 126 -2.02 15.76 16.88
N ARG A 127 -2.57 16.45 17.90
CA ARG A 127 -3.52 17.56 17.70
C ARG A 127 -2.88 18.75 17.01
N GLU A 128 -1.67 19.13 17.44
CA GLU A 128 -0.87 20.19 16.83
C GLU A 128 -0.55 19.86 15.37
N PHE A 129 -0.22 18.60 15.09
CA PHE A 129 0.07 18.16 13.74
C PHE A 129 -1.17 17.88 12.89
N GLY A 130 -2.38 17.88 13.47
CA GLY A 130 -3.62 17.52 12.79
C GLY A 130 -3.68 16.04 12.36
N ILE A 131 -2.95 15.17 13.05
CA ILE A 131 -2.84 13.73 12.77
C ILE A 131 -3.96 12.99 13.50
N GLY A 132 -4.74 12.17 12.78
CA GLY A 132 -5.77 11.32 13.37
C GLY A 132 -5.19 10.05 14.01
N LEU A 133 -5.91 9.48 14.97
CA LEU A 133 -5.54 8.23 15.66
C LEU A 133 -6.66 7.19 15.55
N LEU A 134 -6.33 6.05 14.94
CA LEU A 134 -7.12 4.82 15.02
C LEU A 134 -6.44 3.86 16.01
N ALA A 135 -7.16 3.46 17.05
CA ALA A 135 -6.72 2.44 17.98
C ALA A 135 -7.49 1.14 17.70
N ILE A 136 -6.78 0.03 17.54
CA ILE A 136 -7.35 -1.27 17.16
C ILE A 136 -7.15 -2.26 18.31
N GLU A 137 -8.24 -2.87 18.73
CA GLU A 137 -8.27 -3.96 19.69
C GLU A 137 -8.59 -5.27 18.95
N LYS A 138 -7.86 -6.34 19.26
CA LYS A 138 -8.05 -7.67 18.68
C LYS A 138 -8.55 -8.63 19.74
N GLN A 139 -9.61 -9.36 19.41
CA GLN A 139 -9.97 -10.61 20.05
C GLN A 139 -9.49 -11.75 19.13
N PRO A 140 -8.56 -12.62 19.57
CA PRO A 140 -8.02 -13.69 18.73
C PRO A 140 -9.10 -14.73 18.38
N ALA A 141 -8.84 -15.49 17.33
CA ALA A 141 -9.65 -16.64 16.96
C ALA A 141 -9.62 -17.69 18.07
N MET A 142 -10.69 -18.47 18.18
CA MET A 142 -10.82 -19.54 19.18
C MET A 142 -11.27 -20.81 18.50
N GLU A 143 -10.67 -21.94 18.87
CA GLU A 143 -11.13 -23.27 18.48
C GLU A 143 -12.06 -23.80 19.58
N ILE A 144 -13.32 -24.01 19.23
CA ILE A 144 -14.33 -24.58 20.11
C ILE A 144 -14.51 -26.04 19.73
N ARG A 145 -14.31 -26.95 20.69
CA ARG A 145 -14.49 -28.40 20.47
C ARG A 145 -15.76 -28.88 21.14
N TYR A 146 -16.66 -29.49 20.38
CA TYR A 146 -17.87 -30.11 20.90
C TYR A 146 -18.10 -31.46 20.22
N SER A 147 -18.32 -32.52 21.00
CA SER A 147 -18.63 -33.87 20.48
C SER A 147 -17.64 -34.45 19.45
N GLY A 148 -16.37 -34.05 19.51
CA GLY A 148 -15.32 -34.52 18.60
C GLY A 148 -15.15 -33.68 17.33
N GLU A 149 -16.00 -32.68 17.10
CA GLU A 149 -15.87 -31.71 16.01
C GLU A 149 -15.22 -30.42 16.52
N ALA A 150 -14.36 -29.81 15.70
CA ALA A 150 -13.69 -28.55 15.99
C ALA A 150 -14.27 -27.44 15.10
N GLU A 151 -14.83 -26.41 15.72
CA GLU A 151 -15.30 -25.20 15.05
C GLU A 151 -14.36 -24.04 15.36
N ILE A 152 -13.95 -23.30 14.33
CA ILE A 152 -13.11 -22.10 14.49
C ILE A 152 -14.03 -20.88 14.55
N GLN A 153 -14.07 -20.23 15.70
CA GLN A 153 -14.60 -18.87 15.81
C GLN A 153 -13.52 -17.89 15.33
N PRO A 154 -13.77 -17.10 14.26
CA PRO A 154 -12.77 -16.17 13.74
C PRO A 154 -12.40 -15.07 14.73
N GLN A 155 -11.21 -14.51 14.55
CA GLN A 155 -10.78 -13.32 15.26
C GLN A 155 -11.66 -12.12 14.89
N SER A 156 -11.83 -11.20 15.83
CA SER A 156 -12.55 -9.94 15.62
C SER A 156 -11.75 -8.75 16.07
N TYR A 157 -12.02 -7.61 15.43
CA TYR A 157 -11.33 -6.34 15.67
C TYR A 157 -12.34 -5.27 16.02
N ARG A 158 -11.99 -4.47 17.03
CA ARG A 158 -12.70 -3.25 17.41
C ARG A 158 -11.83 -2.05 17.09
N ILE A 159 -12.32 -1.16 16.25
CA ILE A 159 -11.59 -0.01 15.75
C ILE A 159 -12.18 1.23 16.38
N TYR A 160 -11.36 1.95 17.12
CA TYR A 160 -11.73 3.16 17.82
C TYR A 160 -11.07 4.36 17.16
N ARG A 161 -11.88 5.33 16.71
CA ARG A 161 -11.36 6.64 16.34
C ARG A 161 -11.13 7.44 17.61
N GLN A 162 -9.89 7.48 18.06
CA GLN A 162 -9.48 8.18 19.27
C GLN A 162 -9.24 9.67 19.04
N LEU A 163 -8.84 10.03 17.83
CA LEU A 163 -8.67 11.43 17.40
C LEU A 163 -9.00 11.53 15.92
N ALA A 164 -9.90 12.43 15.55
CA ALA A 164 -10.13 12.75 14.14
C ALA A 164 -8.96 13.57 13.55
N PRO A 165 -8.52 13.28 12.31
CA PRO A 165 -7.53 14.08 11.62
C PRO A 165 -8.12 15.44 11.23
N ARG A 166 -7.24 16.40 10.98
CA ARG A 166 -7.61 17.70 10.39
C ARG A 166 -7.14 17.75 8.95
N ILE A 167 -7.88 18.50 8.11
CA ILE A 167 -7.44 18.78 6.75
C ILE A 167 -6.12 19.54 6.82
N GLN A 168 -5.09 19.04 6.14
CA GLN A 168 -3.76 19.63 6.16
C GLN A 168 -3.74 20.97 5.37
N PRO A 169 -3.14 22.04 5.92
CA PRO A 169 -3.11 23.36 5.28
C PRO A 169 -2.39 23.38 3.94
N GLY A 170 -3.11 23.55 2.83
CA GLY A 170 -2.55 23.55 1.47
C GLY A 170 -2.81 22.26 0.68
N ALA A 171 -3.32 21.20 1.33
CA ALA A 171 -3.56 19.91 0.69
C ALA A 171 -4.52 20.00 -0.50
N ARG A 172 -5.47 20.95 -0.49
CA ARG A 172 -6.40 21.17 -1.61
C ARG A 172 -5.70 21.47 -2.95
N ARG A 173 -4.48 22.03 -2.91
CA ARG A 173 -3.69 22.35 -4.12
C ARG A 173 -2.71 21.24 -4.48
N SER A 174 -2.14 20.57 -3.48
CA SER A 174 -1.00 19.67 -3.65
C SER A 174 -1.34 18.19 -3.55
N ALA A 175 -2.48 17.81 -2.99
CA ALA A 175 -2.84 16.40 -2.85
C ALA A 175 -3.02 15.71 -4.20
N GLN A 176 -3.39 16.47 -5.23
CA GLN A 176 -3.51 15.94 -6.59
C GLN A 176 -2.17 15.39 -7.09
N CYS A 177 -1.04 16.01 -6.73
CA CYS A 177 0.30 15.49 -7.06
C CYS A 177 0.53 14.08 -6.50
N LEU A 178 -0.04 13.74 -5.35
CA LEU A 178 0.00 12.36 -4.81
C LEU A 178 -0.94 11.45 -5.59
N ILE A 179 -2.18 11.91 -5.82
CA ILE A 179 -3.22 11.12 -6.49
C ILE A 179 -2.79 10.74 -7.91
N ASP A 180 -2.18 11.65 -8.65
CA ASP A 180 -1.73 11.44 -10.03
C ASP A 180 -0.60 10.39 -10.14
N GLN A 181 0.13 10.13 -9.06
CA GLN A 181 1.15 9.09 -9.00
C GLN A 181 0.57 7.70 -8.68
N LEU A 182 -0.68 7.62 -8.21
CA LEU A 182 -1.32 6.37 -7.85
C LEU A 182 -1.87 5.69 -9.10
N ASN A 183 -1.50 4.43 -9.28
CA ASN A 183 -1.93 3.64 -10.43
C ASN A 183 -2.70 2.40 -9.97
N PRO A 184 -3.71 1.92 -10.73
CA PRO A 184 -4.53 0.78 -10.31
C PRO A 184 -3.73 -0.50 -10.02
N ASP A 185 -2.63 -0.71 -10.71
CA ASP A 185 -1.71 -1.83 -10.53
C ASP A 185 -0.89 -1.77 -9.23
N MET A 186 -0.85 -0.63 -8.55
CA MET A 186 -0.23 -0.48 -7.23
C MET A 186 -1.10 -1.03 -6.09
N ARG A 187 -2.32 -1.49 -6.39
CA ARG A 187 -3.27 -2.00 -5.39
C ARG A 187 -3.04 -3.46 -4.98
N ILE A 188 -2.11 -4.15 -5.65
CA ILE A 188 -1.84 -5.58 -5.46
C ILE A 188 -1.04 -5.89 -4.19
N ALA A 189 -0.38 -4.88 -3.60
CA ALA A 189 0.54 -5.13 -2.50
C ALA A 189 -0.20 -5.58 -1.23
N ARG A 190 0.46 -6.41 -0.42
CA ARG A 190 -0.01 -6.69 0.93
C ARG A 190 0.36 -5.53 1.88
N PRO A 191 -0.60 -4.93 2.61
CA PRO A 191 -0.32 -3.81 3.53
C PRO A 191 0.61 -4.18 4.68
N GLY A 192 1.54 -3.29 5.05
CA GLY A 192 2.36 -3.35 6.28
C GLY A 192 3.48 -4.41 6.24
N ALA A 193 4.01 -4.73 5.08
CA ALA A 193 4.94 -5.84 4.90
C ALA A 193 6.37 -5.37 4.53
N ARG A 194 7.39 -6.09 5.01
CA ARG A 194 8.79 -5.63 4.99
C ARG A 194 9.38 -5.69 3.58
N GLY A 195 10.31 -4.77 3.29
CA GLY A 195 11.00 -4.72 2.00
C GLY A 195 11.82 -5.99 1.76
N GLY A 196 11.41 -6.78 0.76
CA GLY A 196 12.04 -8.05 0.36
C GLY A 196 11.07 -9.22 0.32
N GLU A 197 10.08 -9.26 1.22
CA GLU A 197 9.07 -10.33 1.33
C GLU A 197 7.76 -9.97 0.60
N THR A 198 7.74 -8.86 -0.13
CA THR A 198 6.51 -8.20 -0.57
C THR A 198 6.35 -8.11 -2.08
N GLU A 199 5.16 -8.49 -2.54
CA GLU A 199 4.61 -8.26 -3.88
C GLU A 199 4.18 -6.79 -4.10
N TYR A 200 4.87 -5.83 -3.50
CA TYR A 200 4.55 -4.42 -3.77
C TYR A 200 5.03 -4.01 -5.15
N MET A 201 4.21 -3.21 -5.84
CA MET A 201 4.48 -2.72 -7.17
C MET A 201 5.44 -1.53 -7.10
N THR A 202 6.66 -1.71 -7.57
CA THR A 202 7.61 -0.60 -7.76
C THR A 202 7.48 -0.06 -9.19
N PRO A 203 7.89 1.20 -9.45
CA PRO A 203 7.94 1.73 -10.82
C PRO A 203 8.73 0.81 -11.79
N PHE A 204 9.79 0.17 -11.28
CA PHE A 204 10.55 -0.85 -12.01
C PHE A 204 9.70 -2.09 -12.31
N LYS A 205 9.07 -2.72 -11.30
CA LYS A 205 8.23 -3.91 -11.49
C LYS A 205 7.07 -3.63 -12.46
N ARG A 206 6.47 -2.44 -12.39
CA ARG A 206 5.44 -1.99 -13.31
C ARG A 206 5.95 -1.94 -14.75
N THR A 207 7.10 -1.31 -14.95
CA THR A 207 7.74 -1.27 -16.28
C THR A 207 7.96 -2.69 -16.80
N MET A 208 8.47 -3.60 -15.95
CA MET A 208 8.69 -5.00 -16.35
C MET A 208 7.40 -5.77 -16.63
N ALA A 209 6.33 -5.55 -15.86
CA ALA A 209 5.02 -6.17 -16.07
C ALA A 209 4.38 -5.71 -17.38
N MET A 210 4.52 -4.44 -17.74
CA MET A 210 4.08 -3.91 -19.04
C MET A 210 4.87 -4.52 -20.20
N ILE A 211 6.20 -4.67 -20.05
CA ILE A 211 7.02 -5.34 -21.06
C ILE A 211 6.59 -6.80 -21.21
N ASP A 212 6.37 -7.52 -20.10
CA ASP A 212 5.91 -8.91 -20.13
C ASP A 212 4.55 -9.03 -20.85
N THR A 213 3.61 -8.14 -20.54
CA THR A 213 2.30 -8.08 -21.20
C THR A 213 2.45 -7.84 -22.71
N TYR A 214 3.30 -6.89 -23.11
CA TYR A 214 3.55 -6.57 -24.52
C TYR A 214 4.16 -7.75 -25.28
N LEU A 215 5.15 -8.43 -24.69
CA LEU A 215 5.80 -9.58 -25.31
C LEU A 215 4.83 -10.78 -25.38
N ARG A 216 4.02 -11.02 -24.35
CA ARG A 216 3.05 -12.12 -24.32
C ARG A 216 1.86 -11.92 -25.24
N ALA A 217 1.54 -10.68 -25.63
CA ALA A 217 0.45 -10.41 -26.56
C ALA A 217 0.66 -11.07 -27.94
N ASP A 218 1.92 -11.30 -28.32
CA ASP A 218 2.30 -12.04 -29.51
C ASP A 218 3.62 -12.79 -29.26
N PRO A 219 3.57 -14.00 -28.66
CA PRO A 219 4.75 -14.71 -28.16
C PRO A 219 5.80 -15.02 -29.24
N GLU A 220 5.35 -15.18 -30.49
CA GLU A 220 6.21 -15.49 -31.62
C GLU A 220 6.84 -14.26 -32.26
N ALA A 221 6.31 -13.05 -32.02
CA ALA A 221 6.86 -11.83 -32.58
C ALA A 221 8.14 -11.39 -31.88
N GLU A 222 9.18 -11.15 -32.67
CA GLU A 222 10.41 -10.51 -32.20
C GLU A 222 10.18 -9.01 -32.00
N ARG A 223 10.49 -8.51 -30.81
CA ARG A 223 10.41 -7.08 -30.49
C ARG A 223 11.80 -6.51 -30.26
N HIS A 224 12.16 -5.50 -31.04
CA HIS A 224 13.34 -4.68 -30.76
C HIS A 224 13.09 -3.82 -29.52
N ILE A 225 14.16 -3.45 -28.80
CA ILE A 225 14.07 -2.55 -27.64
C ILE A 225 13.36 -1.23 -27.95
N GLU A 226 13.47 -0.73 -29.18
CA GLU A 226 12.76 0.48 -29.60
C GLU A 226 11.25 0.27 -29.59
N HIS A 227 10.75 -0.84 -30.14
CA HIS A 227 9.32 -1.17 -30.11
C HIS A 227 8.80 -1.34 -28.68
N ILE A 228 9.62 -1.91 -27.79
CA ILE A 228 9.27 -2.05 -26.37
C ILE A 228 9.13 -0.67 -25.72
N ILE A 229 10.05 0.26 -25.99
CA ILE A 229 9.98 1.62 -25.42
C ILE A 229 8.83 2.43 -26.01
N ASP A 230 8.59 2.33 -27.31
CA ASP A 230 7.45 2.99 -27.95
C ASP A 230 6.12 2.49 -27.35
N TYR A 231 6.01 1.18 -27.11
CA TYR A 231 4.87 0.61 -26.41
C TYR A 231 4.74 1.16 -24.98
N LEU A 232 5.83 1.16 -24.20
CA LEU A 232 5.83 1.70 -22.84
C LEU A 232 5.36 3.16 -22.82
N ASN A 233 5.94 4.01 -23.68
CA ASN A 233 5.58 5.42 -23.80
C ASN A 233 4.11 5.62 -24.20
N ALA A 234 3.56 4.76 -25.06
CA ALA A 234 2.14 4.79 -25.41
C ALA A 234 1.19 4.31 -24.28
N HIS A 235 1.69 3.54 -23.30
CA HIS A 235 0.85 2.87 -22.28
C HIS A 235 1.14 3.35 -20.83
N GLY A 236 1.69 4.55 -20.66
CA GLY A 236 1.93 5.14 -19.33
C GLY A 236 3.41 5.39 -19.00
N GLY A 237 4.30 5.18 -19.95
CA GLY A 237 5.74 5.45 -19.83
C GLY A 237 6.51 4.35 -19.10
N HIS A 238 7.70 4.73 -18.64
CA HIS A 238 8.60 3.87 -17.88
C HIS A 238 9.29 4.67 -16.77
N HIS A 239 9.74 3.98 -15.73
CA HIS A 239 10.35 4.62 -14.55
C HIS A 239 11.74 5.24 -14.77
N TYR A 240 12.36 5.03 -15.93
CA TYR A 240 13.66 5.62 -16.23
C TYR A 240 13.52 7.10 -16.59
N GLY A 241 14.48 7.92 -16.18
CA GLY A 241 14.43 9.37 -16.43
C GLY A 241 14.51 9.77 -17.91
N THR A 242 14.98 8.88 -18.81
CA THR A 242 14.99 9.11 -20.27
C THR A 242 14.87 7.79 -21.03
N ASP A 243 14.33 7.82 -22.25
CA ASP A 243 14.34 6.68 -23.18
C ASP A 243 15.75 6.13 -23.42
N ARG A 244 16.76 7.00 -23.45
CA ARG A 244 18.16 6.59 -23.62
C ARG A 244 18.63 5.73 -22.45
N SER A 245 18.30 6.12 -21.22
CA SER A 245 18.59 5.33 -20.02
C SER A 245 17.82 4.00 -20.06
N ALA A 246 16.55 4.01 -20.48
CA ALA A 246 15.74 2.80 -20.63
C ALA A 246 16.35 1.82 -21.65
N ARG A 247 16.75 2.29 -22.83
CA ARG A 247 17.41 1.47 -23.88
C ARG A 247 18.65 0.75 -23.37
N GLY A 248 19.43 1.40 -22.49
CA GLY A 248 20.62 0.79 -21.90
C GLY A 248 20.33 -0.17 -20.75
N ALA A 249 19.30 0.11 -19.94
CA ALA A 249 19.04 -0.61 -18.70
C ALA A 249 18.08 -1.80 -18.85
N ILE A 250 17.10 -1.74 -19.75
CA ILE A 250 16.09 -2.80 -19.92
C ILE A 250 16.69 -4.10 -20.48
N PRO A 251 17.52 -4.10 -21.54
CA PRO A 251 18.08 -5.33 -22.10
C PRO A 251 18.78 -6.25 -21.08
N PRO A 252 19.73 -5.78 -20.24
CA PRO A 252 20.37 -6.65 -19.25
C PRO A 252 19.41 -7.15 -18.15
N GLN A 253 18.29 -6.46 -17.92
CA GLN A 253 17.25 -6.92 -16.99
C GLN A 253 16.41 -8.03 -17.61
N LEU A 254 16.04 -7.90 -18.88
CA LEU A 254 15.35 -8.95 -19.62
C LEU A 254 16.21 -10.22 -19.72
N ASP A 255 17.51 -10.07 -19.97
CA ASP A 255 18.46 -11.18 -19.97
C ASP A 255 18.49 -11.88 -18.60
N ARG A 256 18.61 -11.10 -17.51
CA ARG A 256 18.63 -11.63 -16.14
C ARG A 256 17.33 -12.35 -15.78
N LEU A 257 16.21 -11.87 -16.28
CA LEU A 257 14.91 -12.47 -16.06
C LEU A 257 14.67 -13.68 -16.97
N GLY A 258 15.56 -13.98 -17.92
CA GLY A 258 15.46 -15.16 -18.80
C GLY A 258 14.55 -14.96 -20.01
N TYR A 259 14.35 -13.73 -20.48
CA TYR A 259 13.70 -13.51 -21.78
C TYR A 259 14.67 -13.90 -22.90
N PRO A 260 14.23 -14.67 -23.91
CA PRO A 260 15.12 -15.12 -24.98
C PRO A 260 15.50 -13.96 -25.90
N ARG A 261 16.81 -13.82 -26.16
CA ARG A 261 17.31 -13.03 -27.28
C ARG A 261 17.21 -13.83 -28.56
N THR A 262 16.62 -13.26 -29.61
CA THR A 262 16.41 -13.99 -30.86
C THR A 262 17.45 -13.72 -31.94
N ARG A 263 18.33 -12.73 -31.72
CA ARG A 263 19.40 -12.36 -32.65
C ARG A 263 20.73 -12.26 -31.92
N GLU A 264 21.80 -12.64 -32.62
CA GLU A 264 23.18 -12.54 -32.14
C GLU A 264 23.60 -11.09 -31.89
N TRP A 265 23.10 -10.17 -32.74
CA TRP A 265 23.38 -8.74 -32.68
C TRP A 265 22.10 -7.93 -32.52
N GLY A 266 22.16 -6.90 -31.67
CA GLY A 266 21.03 -6.04 -31.35
C GLY A 266 20.21 -6.51 -30.15
N CYS A 267 19.23 -5.70 -29.75
CA CYS A 267 18.39 -5.93 -28.57
C CYS A 267 17.00 -6.41 -29.00
N TRP A 268 16.93 -7.64 -29.52
CA TRP A 268 15.70 -8.29 -29.98
C TRP A 268 15.27 -9.39 -29.00
N PHE A 269 14.02 -9.31 -28.53
CA PHE A 269 13.47 -10.19 -27.50
C PHE A 269 12.14 -10.82 -27.97
N LYS A 270 11.82 -12.00 -27.44
CA LYS A 270 10.51 -12.65 -27.53
C LYS A 270 9.92 -12.89 -26.13
N ALA A 271 8.65 -13.30 -26.07
CA ALA A 271 8.08 -13.78 -24.82
C ALA A 271 8.84 -15.01 -24.29
N LYS A 272 8.76 -15.22 -22.98
CA LYS A 272 9.24 -16.47 -22.38
C LYS A 272 8.38 -17.65 -22.85
N PRO A 273 8.96 -18.84 -23.02
CA PRO A 273 8.17 -20.06 -23.15
C PRO A 273 7.28 -20.20 -21.92
N ILE A 274 6.03 -20.59 -22.12
CA ILE A 274 5.11 -20.91 -21.03
C ILE A 274 5.46 -22.32 -20.55
N ASP A 275 6.45 -22.44 -19.66
CA ASP A 275 6.83 -23.72 -19.08
C ASP A 275 6.01 -23.98 -17.79
N GLY A 276 5.05 -24.91 -17.85
CA GLY A 276 4.41 -25.51 -16.66
C GLY A 276 3.26 -24.71 -16.00
N PRO A 277 2.64 -25.27 -14.93
CA PRO A 277 1.25 -25.01 -14.51
C PRO A 277 0.91 -23.60 -14.00
N ASP A 278 1.87 -22.67 -13.92
CA ASP A 278 1.66 -21.29 -13.47
C ASP A 278 0.88 -20.42 -14.49
N ALA A 279 0.58 -20.96 -15.67
CA ALA A 279 -0.13 -20.27 -16.75
C ALA A 279 -1.65 -20.08 -16.51
N ILE A 280 -2.24 -20.80 -15.54
CA ILE A 280 -3.70 -20.84 -15.35
C ILE A 280 -4.21 -19.86 -14.28
N GLU A 281 -3.38 -19.42 -13.33
CA GLU A 281 -3.88 -18.59 -12.22
C GLU A 281 -4.02 -17.10 -12.55
N MET A 282 -3.25 -16.54 -13.50
CA MET A 282 -3.33 -15.10 -13.82
C MET A 282 -4.52 -14.69 -14.72
N SER A 283 -5.18 -15.64 -15.39
CA SER A 283 -6.32 -15.35 -16.27
C SER A 283 -7.69 -15.44 -15.57
N ALA A 284 -7.74 -16.00 -14.36
CA ALA A 284 -8.98 -16.19 -13.61
C ALA A 284 -9.40 -14.97 -12.76
N GLU A 285 -8.49 -14.04 -12.47
CA GLU A 285 -8.76 -12.87 -11.60
C GLU A 285 -8.99 -11.56 -12.37
N ALA A 286 -9.00 -11.58 -13.70
CA ALA A 286 -9.18 -10.40 -14.56
C ALA A 286 -10.54 -10.36 -15.32
N THR A 287 -11.57 -11.04 -14.77
CA THR A 287 -12.97 -10.94 -15.25
C THR A 287 -13.88 -10.40 -14.18
#